data_AF-A6G465-F1
#
_entry.id   AF-A6G465-F1
#
_cell.length_a   1.000
_cell.length_b   1.000
_cell.length_c   1.000
_cell.angle_alpha   90.00
_cell.angle_beta   90.00
_cell.angle_gamma   90.00
#
_symmetry.space_group_name_H-M   'P 1'
#
loop_
_entity.id
_entity.type
_entity.pdbx_description
1 polymer ?
#
loop_
_entity_poly.entity_id
_entity_poly.type
_entity_poly.pdbx_seq_one_letter_code
_entity_poly.pdbx_strand_id
1 'polypeptide(L)'
;MGLGFVGACTLACSDAAAPTEDEGADEVGQTDSSTDTETETETGESSSTETETETESSSETETDTETGTESDTDTDESSSETQAPPCNNTVVVTGYWPPTNEMLRPWSQNPDQNPEGWMGANWHDHGYDVYAFFPEFPPDGDPTNDELGDPGAVGSPESDLQVDYQDTSQDFWAIVDEYAPAILITTSRGGEIGWELEAVEGGHAAGGPQPALDWYPDGYGEVIFPTQDSIEARSWAGISTYRQGDQLPSQLPLEAILDATAALNLTTVAIDQETSGNFLSGFMGLHGLLYNLEAEDNLAAGHIHVGFGLPVDDARALIETTLDVVLEAHPLDCEP
;
A
#
# COMPACT_ATOMS: atom_id res chain seq x y z
N MET A 1 -62.23 10.01 22.13
CA MET A 1 -62.10 11.30 21.43
C MET A 1 -60.68 11.78 21.65
N GLY A 2 -59.90 11.87 20.58
CA GLY A 2 -58.48 12.22 20.60
C GLY A 2 -57.86 11.91 19.25
N LEU A 3 -58.06 12.81 18.28
CA LEU A 3 -57.32 12.92 17.02
C LEU A 3 -55.86 13.29 17.40
N GLY A 4 -54.77 12.80 16.82
CA GLY A 4 -54.52 12.42 15.43
C GLY A 4 -53.84 13.59 14.71
N PHE A 5 -52.51 13.62 14.64
CA PHE A 5 -51.78 14.36 13.59
C PHE A 5 -50.40 13.73 13.32
N VAL A 6 -50.14 13.56 12.04
CA VAL A 6 -48.96 12.97 11.40
C VAL A 6 -48.03 14.10 10.97
N GLY A 7 -46.71 13.91 11.08
CA GLY A 7 -45.72 14.83 10.52
C GLY A 7 -44.54 14.04 9.96
N ALA A 8 -44.51 13.90 8.64
CA ALA A 8 -43.35 13.45 7.87
C ALA A 8 -42.45 14.66 7.57
N CYS A 9 -41.13 14.46 7.55
CA CYS A 9 -40.21 15.36 6.89
C CYS A 9 -39.13 14.54 6.16
N THR A 10 -38.96 14.87 4.88
CA THR A 10 -38.14 14.23 3.86
C THR A 10 -36.75 14.88 3.74
N LEU A 11 -35.80 14.06 3.28
CA LEU A 11 -34.44 14.39 2.82
C LEU A 11 -34.37 15.60 1.86
N ALA A 12 -33.22 16.29 1.87
CA ALA A 12 -32.52 16.70 0.65
C ALA A 12 -31.02 16.95 0.93
N CYS A 13 -30.17 16.24 0.19
CA CYS A 13 -28.73 16.45 0.06
C CYS A 13 -28.43 17.72 -0.77
N SER A 14 -27.29 18.35 -0.52
CA SER A 14 -26.77 19.46 -1.32
C SER A 14 -25.51 19.02 -2.08
N ASP A 15 -25.63 19.01 -3.41
CA ASP A 15 -24.54 19.02 -4.39
C ASP A 15 -23.72 20.31 -4.30
N ALA A 16 -22.40 20.20 -4.35
CA ALA A 16 -21.49 21.31 -4.58
C ALA A 16 -20.92 21.20 -6.00
N ALA A 17 -21.23 22.20 -6.82
CA ALA A 17 -20.78 22.33 -8.20
C ALA A 17 -19.42 23.04 -8.30
N ALA A 18 -18.66 22.66 -9.33
CA ALA A 18 -17.38 23.23 -9.74
C ALA A 18 -17.43 24.73 -10.09
N PRO A 19 -16.32 25.47 -9.97
CA PRO A 19 -16.24 26.87 -10.39
C PRO A 19 -15.96 27.01 -11.89
N THR A 20 -16.73 27.88 -12.54
CA THR A 20 -16.58 28.35 -13.92
C THR A 20 -15.52 29.44 -14.03
N GLU A 21 -14.75 29.39 -15.13
CA GLU A 21 -13.84 30.42 -15.61
C GLU A 21 -14.59 31.71 -16.00
N ASP A 22 -13.97 32.87 -15.75
CA ASP A 22 -14.42 34.18 -16.23
C ASP A 22 -13.25 34.92 -16.92
N GLU A 23 -13.64 35.68 -17.93
CA GLU A 23 -12.87 36.15 -19.07
C GLU A 23 -11.99 37.38 -18.77
N GLY A 24 -10.88 37.48 -19.52
CA GLY A 24 -10.08 38.71 -19.64
C GLY A 24 -9.50 38.83 -21.05
N ALA A 25 -10.22 39.54 -21.91
CA ALA A 25 -9.83 39.87 -23.28
C ALA A 25 -8.72 40.92 -23.35
N ASP A 26 -7.78 40.78 -24.29
CA ASP A 26 -7.24 41.92 -25.04
C ASP A 26 -6.62 41.50 -26.39
N GLU A 27 -6.64 42.46 -27.31
CA GLU A 27 -6.65 42.35 -28.77
C GLU A 27 -5.39 41.86 -29.52
N VAL A 28 -5.63 41.56 -30.80
CA VAL A 28 -4.82 41.85 -32.03
C VAL A 28 -4.22 40.62 -32.74
N GLY A 29 -4.69 40.38 -33.97
CA GLY A 29 -3.86 39.79 -35.02
C GLY A 29 -4.57 38.91 -36.04
N GLN A 30 -5.29 39.50 -37.00
CA GLN A 30 -5.68 38.82 -38.24
C GLN A 30 -4.45 38.43 -39.06
N THR A 31 -4.37 37.18 -39.52
CA THR A 31 -3.87 36.83 -40.85
C THR A 31 -4.53 35.54 -41.34
N ASP A 32 -5.33 35.67 -42.41
CA ASP A 32 -5.76 34.59 -43.27
C ASP A 32 -4.55 33.92 -43.95
N SER A 33 -4.53 32.58 -43.97
CA SER A 33 -3.90 31.86 -45.07
C SER A 33 -4.53 30.48 -45.23
N SER A 34 -5.44 30.40 -46.18
CA SER A 34 -5.90 29.19 -46.84
C SER A 34 -4.79 28.63 -47.74
N THR A 35 -4.45 27.36 -47.63
CA THR A 35 -4.03 26.57 -48.80
C THR A 35 -4.32 25.09 -48.61
N ASP A 36 -4.89 24.53 -49.66
CA ASP A 36 -5.20 23.13 -49.90
C ASP A 36 -4.04 22.18 -49.57
N THR A 37 -4.34 20.98 -49.06
CA THR A 37 -3.49 19.81 -49.32
C THR A 37 -4.36 18.58 -49.48
N GLU A 38 -3.99 17.85 -50.52
CA GLU A 38 -4.70 16.81 -51.21
C GLU A 38 -4.81 15.51 -50.41
N THR A 39 -5.84 14.78 -50.79
CA THR A 39 -6.17 13.41 -50.43
C THR A 39 -5.14 12.45 -51.03
N GLU A 40 -4.44 11.67 -50.20
CA GLU A 40 -3.89 10.38 -50.64
C GLU A 40 -4.42 9.27 -49.73
N THR A 41 -4.99 8.28 -50.41
CA THR A 41 -5.54 7.04 -49.89
C THR A 41 -4.48 5.98 -50.11
N GLU A 42 -3.95 5.35 -49.05
CA GLU A 42 -3.38 4.01 -49.21
C GLU A 42 -3.87 3.07 -48.11
N THR A 43 -4.57 2.06 -48.61
CA THR A 43 -4.95 0.79 -48.02
C THR A 43 -3.76 -0.10 -47.71
N GLY A 44 -3.87 -0.83 -46.61
CA GLY A 44 -3.23 -2.13 -46.38
C GLY A 44 -2.80 -2.29 -44.92
N GLU A 45 -2.82 -3.44 -44.28
CA GLU A 45 -3.52 -4.72 -44.45
C GLU A 45 -3.37 -5.41 -43.09
N SER A 46 -4.36 -6.20 -42.67
CA SER A 46 -4.41 -6.82 -41.34
C SER A 46 -3.41 -7.97 -41.16
N SER A 47 -3.07 -8.21 -39.88
CA SER A 47 -3.11 -9.52 -39.20
C SER A 47 -2.17 -10.64 -39.67
N SER A 48 -1.28 -11.10 -38.77
CA SER A 48 -1.51 -12.37 -38.04
C SER A 48 -0.34 -12.73 -37.10
N THR A 49 -0.70 -12.98 -35.85
CA THR A 49 0.00 -13.77 -34.83
C THR A 49 0.13 -15.24 -35.27
N GLU A 50 1.25 -15.90 -34.99
CA GLU A 50 1.26 -17.32 -34.60
C GLU A 50 2.32 -17.58 -33.53
N THR A 51 1.85 -18.14 -32.43
CA THR A 51 2.57 -18.62 -31.24
C THR A 51 2.88 -20.11 -31.45
N GLU A 52 4.13 -20.51 -31.27
CA GLU A 52 4.50 -21.93 -31.14
C GLU A 52 4.59 -22.30 -29.66
N THR A 53 3.73 -23.22 -29.25
CA THR A 53 3.72 -23.90 -27.96
C THR A 53 4.46 -25.22 -28.11
N GLU A 54 5.55 -25.43 -27.37
CA GLU A 54 6.08 -26.78 -27.14
C GLU A 54 5.91 -27.15 -25.67
N THR A 55 5.08 -28.17 -25.48
CA THR A 55 4.83 -28.90 -24.23
C THR A 55 5.79 -30.08 -24.20
N GLU A 56 6.65 -30.17 -23.20
CA GLU A 56 7.25 -31.46 -22.81
C GLU A 56 7.02 -31.74 -21.33
N SER A 57 6.37 -32.87 -21.13
CA SER A 57 5.97 -33.52 -19.89
C SER A 57 6.83 -34.77 -19.73
N SER A 58 7.27 -35.07 -18.50
CA SER A 58 7.69 -36.39 -17.95
C SER A 58 8.77 -36.16 -16.88
N SER A 59 8.92 -36.91 -15.80
CA SER A 59 8.15 -37.98 -15.18
C SER A 59 8.80 -38.26 -13.82
N GLU A 60 8.00 -38.75 -12.89
CA GLU A 60 8.30 -39.17 -11.53
C GLU A 60 9.40 -40.25 -11.44
N THR A 61 10.10 -40.31 -10.30
CA THR A 61 10.63 -41.58 -9.75
C THR A 61 10.71 -41.49 -8.23
N GLU A 62 9.80 -42.19 -7.56
CA GLU A 62 9.91 -42.56 -6.16
C GLU A 62 10.92 -43.70 -5.97
N THR A 63 11.60 -43.74 -4.83
CA THR A 63 12.21 -44.97 -4.32
C THR A 63 12.22 -44.99 -2.80
N ASP A 64 11.35 -45.82 -2.25
CA ASP A 64 11.39 -46.34 -0.89
C ASP A 64 12.64 -47.18 -0.65
N THR A 65 13.23 -47.08 0.55
CA THR A 65 14.01 -48.17 1.14
C THR A 65 13.90 -48.10 2.67
N GLU A 66 13.07 -48.98 3.23
CA GLU A 66 13.15 -49.37 4.64
C GLU A 66 14.32 -50.35 4.84
N THR A 67 15.09 -50.16 5.91
CA THR A 67 15.79 -51.27 6.57
C THR A 67 16.00 -50.93 8.04
N GLY A 68 15.32 -51.65 8.94
CA GLY A 68 15.58 -51.60 10.37
C GLY A 68 16.76 -52.48 10.76
N THR A 69 17.49 -52.12 11.82
CA THR A 69 18.14 -53.04 12.78
C THR A 69 18.40 -52.27 14.08
N GLU A 70 18.37 -53.04 15.16
CA GLU A 70 18.11 -52.72 16.56
C GLU A 70 19.24 -52.01 17.32
N SER A 71 18.81 -51.27 18.36
CA SER A 71 19.33 -51.27 19.74
C SER A 71 20.82 -51.07 19.97
N ASP A 72 21.18 -49.90 20.50
CA ASP A 72 21.99 -49.82 21.72
C ASP A 72 21.62 -48.56 22.52
N THR A 73 21.41 -48.79 23.81
CA THR A 73 21.06 -47.82 24.85
C THR A 73 22.26 -46.97 25.24
N ASP A 74 22.15 -45.66 25.06
CA ASP A 74 22.81 -44.68 25.93
C ASP A 74 21.83 -43.52 26.15
N THR A 75 21.32 -43.45 27.37
CA THR A 75 20.47 -42.35 27.83
C THR A 75 21.37 -41.17 28.15
N ASP A 76 21.70 -40.39 27.12
CA ASP A 76 22.17 -39.02 27.30
C ASP A 76 20.94 -38.15 27.57
N GLU A 77 20.87 -37.58 28.77
CA GLU A 77 19.94 -36.51 29.12
C GLU A 77 20.30 -35.27 28.28
N SER A 78 19.92 -35.29 27.00
CA SER A 78 19.85 -34.09 26.19
C SER A 78 18.65 -33.31 26.68
N SER A 79 18.94 -32.31 27.53
CA SER A 79 18.03 -31.21 27.81
C SER A 79 17.63 -30.61 26.46
N SER A 80 16.45 -30.98 25.99
CA SER A 80 15.66 -30.22 25.03
C SER A 80 15.38 -28.87 25.67
N GLU A 81 16.36 -27.97 25.63
CA GLU A 81 16.08 -26.55 25.64
C GLU A 81 15.18 -26.33 24.43
N THR A 82 13.88 -26.24 24.68
CA THR A 82 12.95 -25.60 23.77
C THR A 82 13.54 -24.21 23.54
N GLN A 83 14.29 -24.06 22.45
CA GLN A 83 14.75 -22.77 21.98
C GLN A 83 13.48 -21.92 21.90
N ALA A 84 13.45 -20.81 22.64
CA ALA A 84 12.38 -19.84 22.49
C ALA A 84 12.23 -19.55 20.99
N PRO A 85 10.99 -19.40 20.48
CA PRO A 85 10.80 -19.06 19.08
C PRO A 85 11.69 -17.87 18.73
N PRO A 86 12.30 -17.86 17.52
CA PRO A 86 13.18 -16.79 17.12
C PRO A 86 12.44 -15.47 17.27
N CYS A 87 13.10 -14.49 17.87
CA CYS A 87 12.49 -13.22 18.16
C CYS A 87 12.19 -12.48 16.87
N ASN A 88 10.92 -12.17 16.64
CA ASN A 88 10.52 -11.35 15.52
C ASN A 88 10.78 -9.88 15.86
N ASN A 89 11.90 -9.36 15.37
CA ASN A 89 12.30 -7.97 15.55
C ASN A 89 12.12 -7.14 14.27
N THR A 90 11.37 -7.64 13.30
CA THR A 90 11.24 -6.99 12.00
C THR A 90 10.10 -5.97 11.99
N VAL A 91 10.41 -4.76 11.55
CA VAL A 91 9.45 -3.70 11.26
C VAL A 91 9.46 -3.47 9.76
N VAL A 92 8.29 -3.51 9.14
CA VAL A 92 8.13 -3.13 7.73
C VAL A 92 7.37 -1.81 7.67
N VAL A 93 7.91 -0.88 6.89
CA VAL A 93 7.24 0.35 6.52
C VAL A 93 7.06 0.41 5.01
N THR A 94 5.88 0.79 4.52
CA THR A 94 5.65 0.93 3.08
C THR A 94 5.29 2.35 2.71
N GLY A 95 5.72 2.81 1.54
CA GLY A 95 5.41 4.12 1.01
C GLY A 95 4.72 4.00 -0.34
N TYR A 96 3.57 4.65 -0.48
CA TYR A 96 2.80 4.65 -1.72
C TYR A 96 2.56 6.09 -2.20
N TRP A 97 3.23 6.49 -3.28
CA TRP A 97 3.28 7.86 -3.84
C TRP A 97 4.18 8.88 -3.09
N PRO A 98 4.86 9.81 -3.79
CA PRO A 98 5.60 10.89 -3.14
C PRO A 98 4.71 11.76 -2.24
N PRO A 99 5.18 12.24 -1.08
CA PRO A 99 6.57 12.21 -0.62
C PRO A 99 6.98 10.94 0.14
N THR A 100 6.11 9.93 0.24
CA THR A 100 6.33 8.79 1.16
C THR A 100 7.52 7.90 0.78
N ASN A 101 7.76 7.67 -0.52
CA ASN A 101 8.92 6.91 -0.99
C ASN A 101 10.25 7.59 -0.57
N GLU A 102 10.38 8.90 -0.78
CA GLU A 102 11.59 9.66 -0.43
C GLU A 102 11.81 9.78 1.08
N MET A 103 10.70 9.88 1.82
CA MET A 103 10.70 9.86 3.28
C MET A 103 11.30 8.55 3.81
N LEU A 104 10.92 7.42 3.20
CA LEU A 104 11.29 6.07 3.66
C LEU A 104 12.62 5.56 3.09
N ARG A 105 13.18 6.22 2.08
CA ARG A 105 14.42 5.85 1.39
C ARG A 105 15.56 5.38 2.30
N PRO A 106 15.84 6.00 3.47
CA PRO A 106 16.93 5.54 4.35
C PRO A 106 16.79 4.10 4.89
N TRP A 107 15.56 3.58 4.95
CA TRP A 107 15.28 2.21 5.40
C TRP A 107 15.18 1.18 4.27
N SER A 108 15.36 1.59 3.00
CA SER A 108 15.50 0.62 1.90
C SER A 108 16.86 -0.07 1.96
N GLN A 109 16.86 -1.37 1.71
CA GLN A 109 18.09 -2.18 1.55
C GLN A 109 18.57 -2.24 0.11
N ASN A 110 17.76 -1.80 -0.85
CA ASN A 110 18.12 -1.78 -2.25
C ASN A 110 19.16 -0.67 -2.50
N PRO A 111 20.40 -1.00 -2.92
CA PRO A 111 21.45 0.00 -3.11
C PRO A 111 21.18 0.98 -4.27
N ASP A 112 20.30 0.62 -5.21
CA ASP A 112 19.89 1.52 -6.28
C ASP A 112 18.91 2.58 -5.77
N GLN A 113 18.03 2.22 -4.83
CA GLN A 113 17.13 3.15 -4.14
C GLN A 113 17.85 3.93 -3.03
N ASN A 114 18.75 3.29 -2.28
CA ASN A 114 19.45 3.85 -1.14
C ASN A 114 20.98 3.66 -1.24
N PRO A 115 21.65 4.49 -2.05
CA PRO A 115 23.10 4.37 -2.27
C PRO A 115 23.94 4.72 -1.04
N GLU A 116 23.36 5.39 -0.03
CA GLU A 116 24.02 5.71 1.23
C GLU A 116 24.05 4.53 2.20
N GLY A 117 23.23 3.50 1.93
CA GLY A 117 23.16 2.27 2.69
C GLY A 117 22.04 2.29 3.74
N TRP A 118 21.59 1.09 4.07
CA TRP A 118 20.50 0.86 5.01
C TRP A 118 20.82 1.31 6.45
N MET A 119 19.93 2.10 7.05
CA MET A 119 20.07 2.60 8.43
C MET A 119 19.04 2.05 9.42
N GLY A 120 18.33 0.98 9.08
CA GLY A 120 17.26 0.42 9.91
C GLY A 120 17.70 -0.54 11.03
N ALA A 121 18.98 -0.91 11.09
CA ALA A 121 19.45 -1.90 12.06
C ALA A 121 19.36 -1.40 13.51
N ASN A 122 18.74 -2.19 14.41
CA ASN A 122 18.54 -1.85 15.83
C ASN A 122 18.11 -0.38 16.01
N TRP A 123 16.99 -0.01 15.36
CA TRP A 123 16.50 1.35 15.28
C TRP A 123 16.42 2.00 16.67
N HIS A 124 17.17 3.08 16.86
CA HIS A 124 17.26 3.85 18.11
C HIS A 124 17.39 3.02 19.40
N ASP A 125 18.10 1.88 19.34
CA ASP A 125 18.28 0.94 20.46
C ASP A 125 16.98 0.25 20.94
N HIS A 126 15.95 0.18 20.09
CA HIS A 126 14.70 -0.55 20.37
C HIS A 126 14.82 -2.07 20.13
N GLY A 127 15.92 -2.56 19.56
CA GLY A 127 16.12 -3.96 19.19
C GLY A 127 15.49 -4.39 17.86
N TYR A 128 14.68 -3.52 17.26
CA TYR A 128 14.00 -3.76 16.00
C TYR A 128 14.84 -3.36 14.78
N ASP A 129 14.71 -4.14 13.70
CA ASP A 129 15.27 -3.83 12.39
C ASP A 129 14.16 -3.31 11.48
N VAL A 130 14.33 -2.11 10.91
CA VAL A 130 13.31 -1.41 10.10
C VAL A 130 13.63 -1.51 8.61
N TYR A 131 12.68 -1.99 7.81
CA TYR A 131 12.80 -2.18 6.36
C TYR A 131 11.74 -1.38 5.63
N ALA A 132 12.12 -0.69 4.56
CA ALA A 132 11.19 0.06 3.72
C ALA A 132 11.04 -0.54 2.31
N PHE A 133 9.81 -0.52 1.81
CA PHE A 133 9.45 -0.89 0.44
C PHE A 133 8.53 0.16 -0.16
N PHE A 134 8.82 0.58 -1.38
CA PHE A 134 8.03 1.60 -2.06
C PHE A 134 8.22 1.53 -3.59
N PRO A 135 7.27 2.06 -4.37
CA PRO A 135 7.47 2.30 -5.78
C PRO A 135 8.57 3.35 -5.99
N GLU A 136 9.28 3.24 -7.10
CA GLU A 136 10.12 4.34 -7.58
C GLU A 136 9.32 5.27 -8.49
N PHE A 137 9.71 6.54 -8.46
CA PHE A 137 9.09 7.60 -9.22
C PHE A 137 10.16 8.35 -10.02
N PRO A 138 9.79 8.87 -11.19
CA PRO A 138 10.66 9.75 -11.97
C PRO A 138 11.21 10.92 -11.13
N PRO A 139 12.40 11.45 -11.46
CA PRO A 139 13.06 12.49 -10.66
C PRO A 139 12.28 13.79 -10.46
N ASP A 140 11.22 14.04 -11.25
CA ASP A 140 10.36 15.21 -11.09
C ASP A 140 9.22 15.00 -10.07
N GLY A 141 9.05 13.76 -9.58
CA GLY A 141 8.11 13.39 -8.53
C GLY A 141 6.64 13.53 -8.94
N ASP A 142 6.35 13.76 -10.21
CA ASP A 142 4.97 13.85 -10.73
C ASP A 142 4.57 12.52 -11.36
N PRO A 143 3.77 11.68 -10.67
CA PRO A 143 3.39 10.40 -11.25
C PRO A 143 2.44 10.50 -12.46
N THR A 144 1.96 11.69 -12.81
CA THR A 144 0.90 11.87 -13.81
C THR A 144 1.43 12.15 -15.22
N ASN A 145 2.74 12.35 -15.38
CA ASN A 145 3.34 12.77 -16.64
C ASN A 145 4.18 11.68 -17.34
N ASP A 146 4.35 10.51 -16.73
CA ASP A 146 5.14 9.38 -17.25
C ASP A 146 4.29 8.10 -17.42
N GLU A 147 4.69 7.23 -18.36
CA GLU A 147 4.03 5.93 -18.60
C GLU A 147 4.44 4.92 -17.51
N LEU A 148 3.46 4.26 -16.86
CA LEU A 148 3.77 3.28 -15.80
C LEU A 148 4.48 2.06 -16.33
N GLY A 149 5.33 1.50 -15.47
CA GLY A 149 6.05 0.26 -15.78
C GLY A 149 7.28 0.47 -16.66
N ASP A 150 7.48 1.66 -17.24
CA ASP A 150 8.73 1.98 -17.90
C ASP A 150 9.89 1.99 -16.89
N PRO A 151 11.11 1.57 -17.27
CA PRO A 151 12.27 1.65 -16.39
C PRO A 151 12.48 3.07 -15.87
N GLY A 152 12.42 3.24 -14.54
CA GLY A 152 12.51 4.55 -13.89
C GLY A 152 11.21 5.37 -13.87
N ALA A 153 10.09 4.79 -14.29
CA ALA A 153 8.75 5.38 -14.17
C ALA A 153 8.01 4.85 -12.94
N VAL A 154 6.83 5.43 -12.70
CA VAL A 154 5.94 5.10 -11.59
C VAL A 154 5.70 3.59 -11.52
N GLY A 155 6.08 2.98 -10.40
CA GLY A 155 5.84 1.56 -10.16
C GLY A 155 6.53 0.66 -11.19
N SER A 156 7.72 1.03 -11.66
CA SER A 156 8.49 0.19 -12.58
C SER A 156 8.71 -1.22 -12.00
N PRO A 157 8.86 -2.27 -12.83
CA PRO A 157 9.11 -3.64 -12.36
C PRO A 157 10.40 -3.82 -11.55
N GLU A 158 11.24 -2.78 -11.50
CA GLU A 158 12.50 -2.75 -10.74
C GLU A 158 12.30 -2.19 -9.31
N SER A 159 11.10 -1.66 -9.00
CA SER A 159 10.74 -1.18 -7.67
C SER A 159 10.13 -2.27 -6.79
N ASP A 160 10.08 -2.04 -5.48
CA ASP A 160 9.58 -3.05 -4.54
C ASP A 160 8.05 -3.24 -4.62
N LEU A 161 7.35 -2.19 -5.05
CA LEU A 161 5.89 -2.17 -5.21
C LEU A 161 5.57 -1.54 -6.57
N GLN A 162 4.89 -2.28 -7.43
CA GLN A 162 4.33 -1.72 -8.66
C GLN A 162 2.96 -1.08 -8.41
N VAL A 163 2.59 -0.14 -9.29
CA VAL A 163 1.49 0.79 -9.04
C VAL A 163 0.22 0.43 -9.83
N ASP A 164 -0.36 -0.72 -9.49
CA ASP A 164 -1.68 -1.19 -9.95
C ASP A 164 -2.22 -2.23 -8.95
N TYR A 165 -3.53 -2.50 -8.96
CA TYR A 165 -4.09 -3.40 -7.95
C TYR A 165 -3.54 -4.84 -7.99
N GLN A 166 -3.16 -5.33 -9.17
CA GLN A 166 -2.74 -6.72 -9.35
C GLN A 166 -1.35 -6.94 -8.79
N ASP A 167 -0.41 -6.09 -9.17
CA ASP A 167 0.97 -6.20 -8.73
C ASP A 167 1.11 -5.71 -7.29
N THR A 168 0.45 -4.62 -6.88
CA THR A 168 0.43 -4.21 -5.46
C THR A 168 -0.04 -5.33 -4.54
N SER A 169 -1.09 -6.07 -4.93
CA SER A 169 -1.58 -7.20 -4.17
C SER A 169 -0.51 -8.30 -4.05
N GLN A 170 0.12 -8.69 -5.16
CA GLN A 170 1.14 -9.73 -5.18
C GLN A 170 2.39 -9.31 -4.41
N ASP A 171 2.91 -8.12 -4.68
CA ASP A 171 4.13 -7.57 -4.10
C ASP A 171 3.98 -7.40 -2.58
N PHE A 172 2.87 -6.81 -2.11
CA PHE A 172 2.60 -6.65 -0.68
C PHE A 172 2.65 -7.99 0.05
N TRP A 173 1.95 -9.00 -0.47
CA TRP A 173 1.91 -10.30 0.18
C TRP A 173 3.25 -11.02 0.13
N ALA A 174 4.00 -10.90 -0.96
CA ALA A 174 5.35 -11.44 -1.04
C ALA A 174 6.27 -10.80 0.00
N ILE A 175 6.21 -9.48 0.18
CA ILE A 175 6.99 -8.75 1.19
C ILE A 175 6.66 -9.22 2.60
N VAL A 176 5.38 -9.25 2.99
CA VAL A 176 5.03 -9.63 4.37
C VAL A 176 5.21 -11.13 4.63
N ASP A 177 5.10 -11.99 3.61
CA ASP A 177 5.41 -13.42 3.74
C ASP A 177 6.93 -13.66 3.90
N GLU A 178 7.79 -12.83 3.30
CA GLU A 178 9.25 -12.90 3.43
C GLU A 178 9.74 -12.35 4.77
N TYR A 179 9.27 -11.15 5.14
CA TYR A 179 9.78 -10.42 6.30
C TYR A 179 9.02 -10.74 7.59
N ALA A 180 7.82 -11.30 7.49
CA ALA A 180 6.95 -11.64 8.61
C ALA A 180 6.93 -10.56 9.71
N PRO A 181 6.64 -9.28 9.40
CA PRO A 181 6.88 -8.18 10.32
C PRO A 181 6.12 -8.32 11.64
N ALA A 182 6.79 -8.00 12.75
CA ALA A 182 6.16 -7.79 14.05
C ALA A 182 5.37 -6.47 14.09
N ILE A 183 5.79 -5.46 13.32
CA ILE A 183 5.10 -4.17 13.20
C ILE A 183 5.06 -3.78 11.72
N LEU A 184 3.88 -3.34 11.25
CA LEU A 184 3.67 -2.96 9.85
C LEU A 184 3.02 -1.58 9.74
N ILE A 185 3.74 -0.58 9.25
CA ILE A 185 3.18 0.76 9.01
C ILE A 185 3.12 1.01 7.51
N THR A 186 1.92 1.10 6.98
CA THR A 186 1.73 1.51 5.59
C THR A 186 1.55 3.03 5.54
N THR A 187 2.12 3.67 4.53
CA THR A 187 1.96 5.11 4.31
C THR A 187 1.61 5.39 2.86
N SER A 188 0.85 6.44 2.61
CA SER A 188 0.60 6.90 1.25
C SER A 188 0.40 8.41 1.14
N ARG A 189 0.39 8.96 -0.08
CA ARG A 189 0.10 10.39 -0.28
C ARG A 189 -1.38 10.70 -0.01
N GLY A 190 -1.60 11.62 0.93
CA GLY A 190 -2.91 12.16 1.31
C GLY A 190 -3.18 13.58 0.80
N GLY A 191 -4.13 14.24 1.47
CA GLY A 191 -4.66 15.54 1.07
C GLY A 191 -3.87 16.75 1.61
N GLU A 192 -4.60 17.75 2.09
CA GLU A 192 -4.02 19.02 2.60
C GLU A 192 -3.49 18.91 4.04
N ILE A 193 -3.96 17.93 4.82
CA ILE A 193 -3.43 17.68 6.17
C ILE A 193 -2.06 17.01 6.01
N GLY A 194 -1.08 17.44 6.81
CA GLY A 194 0.30 16.97 6.64
C GLY A 194 0.50 15.54 7.10
N TRP A 195 -0.13 15.14 8.20
CA TRP A 195 0.02 13.81 8.79
C TRP A 195 -1.33 13.32 9.32
N GLU A 196 -1.95 12.40 8.61
CA GLU A 196 -3.28 11.83 8.89
C GLU A 196 -3.11 10.41 9.40
N LEU A 197 -3.40 10.18 10.67
CA LEU A 197 -3.35 8.87 11.31
C LEU A 197 -4.70 8.18 11.12
N GLU A 198 -4.74 7.15 10.30
CA GLU A 198 -6.00 6.52 9.89
C GLU A 198 -6.48 5.55 10.96
N ALA A 199 -7.65 5.81 11.54
CA ALA A 199 -8.19 5.01 12.62
C ALA A 199 -8.79 3.69 12.11
N VAL A 200 -9.25 3.64 10.86
CA VAL A 200 -9.95 2.50 10.28
C VAL A 200 -9.69 2.36 8.77
N GLU A 201 -9.80 1.14 8.24
CA GLU A 201 -9.78 0.87 6.79
C GLU A 201 -10.90 -0.08 6.36
N GLY A 202 -11.16 -0.12 5.06
CA GLY A 202 -12.25 -0.90 4.46
C GLY A 202 -13.57 -0.13 4.48
N GLY A 203 -14.70 -0.81 4.68
CA GLY A 203 -16.01 -0.17 4.74
C GLY A 203 -16.52 0.44 3.43
N HIS A 204 -15.73 0.38 2.35
CA HIS A 204 -16.04 0.94 1.05
C HIS A 204 -17.36 0.42 0.49
N ALA A 205 -18.14 1.28 -0.17
CA ALA A 205 -19.41 0.90 -0.77
C ALA A 205 -19.77 1.78 -1.96
N ALA A 206 -19.80 1.20 -3.17
CA ALA A 206 -20.40 1.80 -4.35
C ALA A 206 -21.87 1.36 -4.55
N GLY A 207 -22.45 0.64 -3.58
CA GLY A 207 -23.85 0.22 -3.58
C GLY A 207 -24.18 -0.95 -4.52
N GLY A 208 -23.17 -1.61 -5.09
CA GLY A 208 -23.30 -2.76 -5.99
C GLY A 208 -22.91 -4.10 -5.34
N PRO A 209 -23.31 -5.24 -5.93
CA PRO A 209 -22.99 -6.56 -5.38
C PRO A 209 -21.52 -6.95 -5.55
N GLN A 210 -20.78 -6.31 -6.45
CA GLN A 210 -19.41 -6.70 -6.81
C GLN A 210 -18.38 -5.93 -5.96
N PRO A 211 -17.53 -6.60 -5.16
CA PRO A 211 -16.48 -5.94 -4.35
C PRO A 211 -15.53 -5.06 -5.18
N ALA A 212 -15.14 -5.53 -6.37
CA ALA A 212 -14.23 -4.79 -7.26
C ALA A 212 -14.74 -3.39 -7.62
N LEU A 213 -16.07 -3.18 -7.68
CA LEU A 213 -16.66 -1.89 -8.05
C LEU A 213 -16.76 -0.91 -6.88
N ASP A 214 -16.38 -1.31 -5.67
CA ASP A 214 -16.22 -0.37 -4.56
C ASP A 214 -14.92 0.45 -4.70
N TRP A 215 -14.04 0.07 -5.63
CA TRP A 215 -12.75 0.73 -5.88
C TRP A 215 -12.81 1.58 -7.15
N TYR A 216 -12.06 2.68 -7.19
CA TYR A 216 -11.87 3.44 -8.42
C TYR A 216 -10.89 2.71 -9.35
N PRO A 217 -11.10 2.80 -10.68
CA PRO A 217 -10.18 2.17 -11.62
C PRO A 217 -8.80 2.81 -11.50
N ASP A 218 -7.75 1.98 -11.43
CA ASP A 218 -6.36 2.45 -11.41
C ASP A 218 -5.93 3.07 -12.75
N GLY A 219 -6.54 2.60 -13.84
CA GLY A 219 -6.25 3.07 -15.19
C GLY A 219 -5.02 2.40 -15.81
N TYR A 220 -4.53 1.32 -15.20
CA TYR A 220 -3.26 0.69 -15.54
C TYR A 220 -3.47 -0.76 -16.02
N GLY A 221 -2.82 -1.12 -17.13
CA GLY A 221 -3.00 -2.42 -17.77
C GLY A 221 -4.40 -2.64 -18.37
N GLU A 222 -4.71 -3.90 -18.69
CA GLU A 222 -6.03 -4.29 -19.22
C GLU A 222 -7.08 -4.49 -18.11
N VAL A 223 -6.65 -4.80 -16.88
CA VAL A 223 -7.52 -5.11 -15.74
C VAL A 223 -7.42 -4.01 -14.69
N ILE A 224 -8.25 -2.98 -14.83
CA ILE A 224 -8.11 -1.75 -14.03
C ILE A 224 -8.79 -1.78 -12.64
N PHE A 225 -9.26 -2.96 -12.21
CA PHE A 225 -9.98 -3.13 -10.94
C PHE A 225 -9.46 -4.37 -10.19
N PRO A 226 -9.55 -4.40 -8.84
CA PRO A 226 -9.17 -5.56 -8.05
C PRO A 226 -10.25 -6.66 -8.17
N THR A 227 -10.17 -7.48 -9.22
CA THR A 227 -11.11 -8.59 -9.45
C THR A 227 -10.61 -9.89 -8.82
N GLN A 228 -11.53 -10.82 -8.54
CA GLN A 228 -11.19 -12.08 -7.87
C GLN A 228 -10.06 -12.87 -8.55
N ASP A 229 -10.02 -12.85 -9.88
CA ASP A 229 -9.03 -13.62 -10.65
C ASP A 229 -7.75 -12.82 -10.94
N SER A 230 -7.68 -11.54 -10.53
CA SER A 230 -6.56 -10.64 -10.83
C SER A 230 -5.69 -10.27 -9.63
N ILE A 231 -6.17 -10.47 -8.41
CA ILE A 231 -5.43 -10.18 -7.17
C ILE A 231 -5.25 -11.46 -6.33
N GLU A 232 -4.38 -11.40 -5.34
CA GLU A 232 -4.16 -12.49 -4.39
C GLU A 232 -5.46 -12.81 -3.61
N ALA A 233 -5.64 -14.08 -3.23
CA ALA A 233 -6.87 -14.56 -2.60
C ALA A 233 -7.16 -13.89 -1.25
N ARG A 234 -6.15 -13.56 -0.44
CA ARG A 234 -6.29 -12.81 0.82
C ARG A 234 -6.76 -11.39 0.55
N SER A 235 -6.20 -10.72 -0.47
CA SER A 235 -6.69 -9.40 -0.92
C SER A 235 -8.16 -9.46 -1.32
N TRP A 236 -8.54 -10.44 -2.15
CA TRP A 236 -9.94 -10.60 -2.57
C TRP A 236 -10.87 -10.88 -1.38
N ALA A 237 -10.47 -11.77 -0.47
CA ALA A 237 -11.23 -12.08 0.74
C ALA A 237 -11.40 -10.83 1.62
N GLY A 238 -10.35 -10.04 1.76
CA GLY A 238 -10.33 -8.78 2.51
C GLY A 238 -11.30 -7.76 1.95
N ILE A 239 -11.15 -7.36 0.68
CA ILE A 239 -12.06 -6.35 0.07
C ILE A 239 -13.50 -6.85 -0.05
N SER A 240 -13.71 -8.17 -0.08
CA SER A 240 -15.06 -8.77 -0.08
C SER A 240 -15.71 -8.72 1.28
N THR A 241 -14.93 -8.78 2.35
CA THR A 241 -15.38 -8.82 3.75
C THR A 241 -15.53 -7.43 4.33
N TYR A 242 -14.51 -6.59 4.19
CA TYR A 242 -14.44 -5.25 4.78
C TYR A 242 -14.96 -4.19 3.80
N ARG A 243 -16.26 -4.30 3.51
CA ARG A 243 -17.01 -3.41 2.61
C ARG A 243 -18.37 -3.10 3.22
N GLN A 244 -19.10 -2.13 2.68
CA GLN A 244 -20.46 -1.79 3.14
C GLN A 244 -20.53 -1.38 4.62
N GLY A 245 -19.53 -0.63 5.08
CA GLY A 245 -19.40 -0.17 6.46
C GLY A 245 -18.71 -1.15 7.40
N ASP A 246 -18.40 -2.38 6.97
CA ASP A 246 -17.55 -3.28 7.75
C ASP A 246 -16.09 -2.84 7.61
N GLN A 247 -15.49 -2.40 8.72
CA GLN A 247 -14.16 -1.79 8.79
C GLN A 247 -13.23 -2.59 9.72
N LEU A 248 -11.93 -2.44 9.49
CA LEU A 248 -10.87 -2.86 10.41
C LEU A 248 -10.29 -1.63 11.12
N PRO A 249 -10.16 -1.64 12.45
CA PRO A 249 -9.47 -0.58 13.16
C PRO A 249 -7.96 -0.70 13.00
N SER A 250 -7.23 0.41 13.12
CA SER A 250 -5.77 0.43 13.29
C SER A 250 -5.36 -0.13 14.66
N GLN A 251 -4.18 -0.76 14.72
CA GLN A 251 -3.56 -1.24 15.95
C GLN A 251 -2.44 -0.31 16.43
N LEU A 252 -2.13 0.76 15.68
CA LEU A 252 -1.14 1.74 16.11
C LEU A 252 -1.60 2.50 17.37
N PRO A 253 -0.68 2.95 18.24
CA PRO A 253 -0.99 3.81 19.37
C PRO A 253 -1.28 5.25 18.93
N LEU A 254 -2.39 5.45 18.19
CA LEU A 254 -2.72 6.68 17.46
C LEU A 254 -2.64 7.96 18.30
N GLU A 255 -3.19 7.95 19.52
CA GLU A 255 -3.16 9.13 20.40
C GLU A 255 -1.73 9.48 20.85
N ALA A 256 -0.89 8.48 21.12
CA ALA A 256 0.50 8.71 21.48
C ALA A 256 1.31 9.23 20.28
N ILE A 257 1.05 8.69 19.09
CA ILE A 257 1.67 9.17 17.84
C ILE A 257 1.25 10.61 17.59
N LEU A 258 -0.05 10.92 17.70
CA LEU A 258 -0.61 12.27 17.55
C LEU A 258 0.10 13.25 18.48
N ASP A 259 0.15 12.95 19.78
CA ASP A 259 0.78 13.81 20.79
C ASP A 259 2.26 14.07 20.48
N ALA A 260 3.03 13.03 20.12
CA ALA A 260 4.47 13.14 19.86
C ALA A 260 4.77 13.89 18.56
N THR A 261 4.08 13.56 17.47
CA THR A 261 4.28 14.17 16.15
C THR A 261 3.79 15.62 16.11
N ALA A 262 2.66 15.94 16.75
CA ALA A 262 2.20 17.32 16.88
C ALA A 262 3.18 18.19 17.68
N ALA A 263 3.89 17.61 18.67
CA ALA A 263 4.89 18.34 19.45
C ALA A 263 6.10 18.79 18.62
N LEU A 264 6.36 18.18 17.46
CA LEU A 264 7.41 18.62 16.54
C LEU A 264 7.08 19.98 15.90
N ASN A 265 5.80 20.37 15.85
CA ASN A 265 5.31 21.61 15.22
C ASN A 265 5.74 21.78 13.74
N LEU A 266 5.82 20.67 13.00
CA LEU A 266 6.19 20.66 11.58
C LEU A 266 4.98 20.86 10.66
N THR A 267 3.85 20.25 11.02
CA THR A 267 2.61 20.29 10.24
C THR A 267 1.38 20.03 11.12
N THR A 268 0.19 20.11 10.53
CA THR A 268 -1.05 19.64 11.16
C THR A 268 -1.05 18.12 11.21
N VAL A 269 -1.27 17.58 12.40
CA VAL A 269 -1.48 16.15 12.63
C VAL A 269 -2.90 15.92 13.09
N ALA A 270 -3.57 14.90 12.56
CA ALA A 270 -4.91 14.52 12.95
C ALA A 270 -5.09 13.00 12.96
N ILE A 271 -6.01 12.50 13.78
CA ILE A 271 -6.53 11.14 13.65
C ILE A 271 -7.76 11.23 12.76
N ASP A 272 -7.72 10.62 11.59
CA ASP A 272 -8.88 10.48 10.72
C ASP A 272 -9.73 9.29 11.19
N GLN A 273 -11.04 9.51 11.30
CA GLN A 273 -12.03 8.51 11.66
C GLN A 273 -12.73 7.91 10.43
N GLU A 274 -12.41 8.43 9.25
CA GLU A 274 -12.80 7.88 7.97
C GLU A 274 -11.73 6.88 7.49
N THR A 275 -11.82 6.48 6.22
CA THR A 275 -10.95 5.47 5.59
C THR A 275 -10.04 6.17 4.60
N SER A 276 -8.92 5.55 4.21
CA SER A 276 -7.94 6.11 3.26
C SER A 276 -8.40 6.15 1.79
N GLY A 277 -9.71 6.17 1.55
CA GLY A 277 -10.34 6.30 0.24
C GLY A 277 -10.38 5.00 -0.56
N ASN A 278 -10.99 5.08 -1.74
CA ASN A 278 -11.34 3.92 -2.57
C ASN A 278 -10.32 3.69 -3.70
N PHE A 279 -9.05 3.99 -3.45
CA PHE A 279 -7.95 3.81 -4.40
C PHE A 279 -6.81 3.00 -3.78
N LEU A 280 -5.63 2.96 -4.43
CA LEU A 280 -4.48 2.19 -3.96
C LEU A 280 -4.02 2.55 -2.53
N SER A 281 -4.24 3.79 -2.07
CA SER A 281 -3.98 4.19 -0.67
C SER A 281 -4.79 3.37 0.34
N GLY A 282 -6.13 3.40 0.25
CA GLY A 282 -7.00 2.57 1.09
C GLY A 282 -6.86 1.07 0.82
N PHE A 283 -6.43 0.67 -0.38
CA PHE A 283 -6.09 -0.71 -0.66
C PHE A 283 -4.89 -1.15 0.18
N MET A 284 -3.80 -0.38 0.17
CA MET A 284 -2.61 -0.62 0.99
C MET A 284 -2.91 -0.56 2.49
N GLY A 285 -3.68 0.44 2.93
CA GLY A 285 -4.10 0.55 4.33
C GLY A 285 -4.85 -0.70 4.79
N LEU A 286 -5.83 -1.17 4.01
CA LEU A 286 -6.57 -2.39 4.30
C LEU A 286 -5.65 -3.63 4.31
N HIS A 287 -4.69 -3.74 3.39
CA HIS A 287 -3.73 -4.86 3.36
C HIS A 287 -2.90 -4.94 4.63
N GLY A 288 -2.43 -3.79 5.15
CA GLY A 288 -1.72 -3.73 6.43
C GLY A 288 -2.54 -4.30 7.59
N LEU A 289 -3.81 -3.91 7.70
CA LEU A 289 -4.70 -4.39 8.75
C LEU A 289 -5.12 -5.85 8.57
N LEU A 290 -5.26 -6.32 7.33
CA LEU A 290 -5.53 -7.73 7.03
C LEU A 290 -4.37 -8.61 7.47
N TYR A 291 -3.13 -8.20 7.17
CA TYR A 291 -1.95 -8.94 7.62
C TYR A 291 -1.92 -9.02 9.16
N ASN A 292 -2.17 -7.93 9.88
CA ASN A 292 -2.24 -7.96 11.35
C ASN A 292 -3.30 -8.95 11.88
N LEU A 293 -4.45 -9.04 11.21
CA LEU A 293 -5.51 -9.97 11.61
C LEU A 293 -5.10 -11.45 11.42
N GLU A 294 -4.31 -11.73 10.38
CA GLU A 294 -3.92 -13.10 10.00
C GLU A 294 -2.64 -13.57 10.70
N ALA A 295 -1.70 -12.66 10.98
CA ALA A 295 -0.39 -12.97 11.55
C ALA A 295 -0.38 -12.79 13.07
N GLU A 296 -0.38 -13.91 13.81
CA GLU A 296 -0.38 -13.91 15.29
C GLU A 296 0.82 -13.16 15.90
N ASP A 297 1.95 -13.12 15.19
CA ASP A 297 3.19 -12.47 15.64
C ASP A 297 3.27 -10.97 15.25
N ASN A 298 2.29 -10.44 14.50
CA ASN A 298 2.21 -9.01 14.20
C ASN A 298 1.50 -8.27 15.35
N LEU A 299 2.25 -7.45 16.06
CA LEU A 299 1.82 -6.72 17.26
C LEU A 299 0.99 -5.48 16.92
N ALA A 300 1.30 -4.80 15.82
CA ALA A 300 0.59 -3.61 15.39
C ALA A 300 0.72 -3.38 13.87
N ALA A 301 -0.39 -2.96 13.26
CA ALA A 301 -0.39 -2.37 11.93
C ALA A 301 -1.30 -1.14 11.83
N GLY A 302 -1.05 -0.30 10.82
CA GLY A 302 -1.90 0.84 10.50
C GLY A 302 -1.52 1.55 9.20
N HIS A 303 -2.32 2.54 8.83
CA HIS A 303 -2.09 3.42 7.70
C HIS A 303 -1.88 4.86 8.15
N ILE A 304 -1.05 5.60 7.41
CA ILE A 304 -0.85 7.03 7.58
C ILE A 304 -0.87 7.71 6.22
N HIS A 305 -1.77 8.66 6.06
CA HIS A 305 -1.76 9.57 4.91
C HIS A 305 -0.79 10.74 5.17
N VAL A 306 0.05 11.01 4.17
CA VAL A 306 1.08 12.06 4.22
C VAL A 306 0.74 13.13 3.20
N GLY A 307 0.52 14.36 3.66
CA GLY A 307 0.07 15.45 2.81
C GLY A 307 1.02 15.72 1.64
N PHE A 308 0.46 15.89 0.43
CA PHE A 308 1.25 16.02 -0.80
C PHE A 308 2.26 17.19 -0.80
N GLY A 309 1.99 18.22 0.00
CA GLY A 309 2.85 19.41 0.12
C GLY A 309 3.85 19.35 1.28
N LEU A 310 3.90 18.26 2.03
CA LEU A 310 4.80 18.12 3.17
C LEU A 310 6.24 17.92 2.70
N PRO A 311 7.21 18.74 3.16
CA PRO A 311 8.61 18.53 2.83
C PRO A 311 9.11 17.16 3.26
N VAL A 312 9.94 16.51 2.44
CA VAL A 312 10.49 15.16 2.71
C VAL A 312 11.20 15.09 4.06
N ASP A 313 11.99 16.10 4.43
CA ASP A 313 12.70 16.12 5.71
C ASP A 313 11.73 16.21 6.91
N ASP A 314 10.61 16.94 6.76
CA ASP A 314 9.58 17.04 7.79
C ASP A 314 8.80 15.72 7.91
N ALA A 315 8.45 15.12 6.76
CA ALA A 315 7.85 13.79 6.70
C ALA A 315 8.75 12.73 7.35
N ARG A 316 10.07 12.80 7.10
CA ARG A 316 11.06 11.90 7.71
C ARG A 316 11.06 12.03 9.23
N ALA A 317 11.11 13.26 9.76
CA ALA A 317 11.06 13.46 11.20
C ALA A 317 9.75 12.94 11.84
N LEU A 318 8.62 13.03 11.14
CA LEU A 318 7.32 12.53 11.59
C LEU A 318 7.27 10.99 11.61
N ILE A 319 7.77 10.30 10.57
CA ILE A 319 7.79 8.84 10.57
C ILE A 319 8.81 8.28 11.56
N GLU A 320 9.98 8.91 11.74
CA GLU A 320 10.96 8.52 12.78
C GLU A 320 10.33 8.61 14.17
N THR A 321 9.64 9.73 14.46
CA THR A 321 8.92 9.92 15.73
C THR A 321 7.78 8.92 15.89
N THR A 322 7.08 8.60 14.80
CA THR A 322 6.02 7.58 14.80
C THR A 322 6.60 6.20 15.14
N LEU A 323 7.71 5.82 14.50
CA LEU A 323 8.41 4.57 14.76
C LEU A 323 8.81 4.48 16.24
N ASP A 324 9.48 5.49 16.77
CA ASP A 324 9.91 5.51 18.17
C ASP A 324 8.72 5.27 19.12
N VAL A 325 7.60 5.98 18.91
CA VAL A 325 6.38 5.80 19.73
C VAL A 325 5.80 4.38 19.62
N VAL A 326 5.74 3.82 18.42
CA VAL A 326 5.21 2.47 18.20
C VAL A 326 6.11 1.44 18.88
N LEU A 327 7.43 1.56 18.73
CA LEU A 327 8.40 0.64 19.30
C LEU A 327 8.50 0.76 20.83
N GLU A 328 8.28 1.94 21.40
CA GLU A 328 8.12 2.12 22.84
C GLU A 328 6.86 1.45 23.39
N ALA A 329 5.76 1.46 22.62
CA ALA A 329 4.51 0.80 23.00
C ALA A 329 4.59 -0.74 22.89
N HIS A 330 5.51 -1.24 22.06
CA HIS A 330 5.74 -2.65 21.78
C HIS A 330 7.22 -3.00 21.98
N PRO A 331 7.73 -3.01 23.23
CA PRO A 331 9.12 -3.33 23.48
C PRO A 331 9.43 -4.78 23.09
N LEU A 332 10.62 -5.00 22.53
CA LEU A 332 11.07 -6.33 22.14
C LEU A 332 11.33 -7.20 23.39
N ASP A 333 10.51 -8.24 23.58
CA ASP A 333 10.52 -9.08 24.79
C ASP A 333 11.56 -10.23 24.76
N CYS A 334 12.56 -10.15 23.89
CA CYS A 334 13.60 -11.18 23.73
C CYS A 334 15.01 -10.60 23.97
N GLU A 335 15.90 -11.43 24.50
CA GLU A 335 17.33 -11.08 24.55
C GLU A 335 17.95 -11.26 23.15
N PRO A 336 18.77 -10.31 22.67
CA PRO A 336 19.46 -10.38 21.38
C PRO A 336 20.54 -11.47 21.32
#